data_AF-W0DD54-F1
#
_entry.id   AF-W0DD54-F1
#
_cell.length_a   1.000
_cell.length_b   1.000
_cell.length_c   1.000
_cell.angle_alpha   90.00
_cell.angle_beta   90.00
_cell.angle_gamma   90.00
#
_symmetry.space_group_name_H-M   'P 1'
#
loop_
_entity.id
_entity.type
_entity.pdbx_description
1 polymer ?
#
loop_
_entity_poly.entity_id
_entity_poly.type
_entity_poly.pdbx_seq_one_letter_code
_entity_poly.pdbx_strand_id
1 'polypeptide(L)'
;MILHPLFSYPTILLAIAVFSMYILGFLFGRDDLRRYAIYGHALLSILLVFTVISGFKVANIPLVVSKTPFIWGFPHKWNGIFLTVFSLLSFIYFWLKTESSKKVGILLALFGLLIVLFQFITGWMLRLVFFS
;
A
#
# COMPACT_ATOMS: atom_id res chain seq x y z
N MET A 1 -16.01 1.72 -12.55
CA MET A 1 -15.34 0.40 -12.52
C MET A 1 -13.91 0.42 -13.03
N ILE A 2 -13.55 1.15 -14.09
CA ILE A 2 -12.20 1.10 -14.70
C ILE A 2 -11.11 1.79 -13.85
N LEU A 3 -11.45 2.91 -13.19
CA LEU A 3 -10.47 3.73 -12.46
C LEU A 3 -9.86 3.01 -11.25
N HIS A 4 -10.63 2.17 -10.55
CA HIS A 4 -10.14 1.51 -9.34
C HIS A 4 -9.02 0.49 -9.63
N PRO A 5 -9.17 -0.47 -10.55
CA PRO A 5 -8.05 -1.32 -10.99
C PRO A 5 -6.85 -0.52 -11.51
N LEU A 6 -7.10 0.57 -12.24
CA LEU A 6 -6.06 1.42 -12.83
C LEU A 6 -5.16 2.04 -11.76
N PHE A 7 -5.71 2.42 -10.60
CA PHE A 7 -4.93 2.96 -9.50
C PHE A 7 -4.47 1.89 -8.50
N SER A 8 -5.33 0.93 -8.14
CA SER A 8 -5.03 -0.07 -7.11
C SER A 8 -3.83 -0.96 -7.45
N TYR A 9 -3.78 -1.55 -8.65
CA TYR A 9 -2.71 -2.50 -8.98
C TYR A 9 -1.34 -1.83 -9.09
N PRO A 10 -1.17 -0.71 -9.82
CA PRO A 10 0.10 0.00 -9.83
C PRO A 10 0.50 0.52 -8.45
N THR A 11 -0.46 0.97 -7.62
CA THR A 11 -0.18 1.43 -6.25
C THR A 11 0.36 0.30 -5.37
N ILE A 12 -0.24 -0.89 -5.45
CA ILE A 12 0.22 -2.07 -4.70
C ILE A 12 1.64 -2.48 -5.14
N LEU A 13 1.88 -2.55 -6.46
CA LEU A 13 3.20 -2.92 -6.99
C LEU A 13 4.27 -1.88 -6.60
N LEU A 14 3.94 -0.60 -6.68
CA LEU A 14 4.82 0.47 -6.23
C LEU A 14 5.09 0.38 -4.73
N ALA A 15 4.08 0.10 -3.90
CA ALA A 15 4.25 -0.08 -2.46
C ALA A 15 5.20 -1.23 -2.13
N ILE A 16 5.05 -2.38 -2.80
CA ILE A 16 5.98 -3.51 -2.67
C ILE A 16 7.39 -3.06 -3.02
N ALA A 17 7.58 -2.42 -4.19
CA ALA A 17 8.88 -1.94 -4.62
C ALA A 17 9.50 -0.93 -3.62
N VAL A 18 8.74 0.05 -3.15
CA VAL A 18 9.18 1.07 -2.19
C VAL A 18 9.63 0.45 -0.87
N PHE A 19 8.80 -0.39 -0.25
CA PHE A 19 9.16 -1.01 1.03
C PHE A 19 10.32 -2.00 0.88
N SER A 20 10.40 -2.75 -0.22
CA SER A 20 11.55 -3.60 -0.54
C SER A 20 12.83 -2.77 -0.72
N MET A 21 12.78 -1.64 -1.43
CA MET A 21 13.95 -0.76 -1.58
C MET A 21 14.42 -0.19 -0.25
N TYR A 22 13.52 0.18 0.67
CA TYR A 22 13.91 0.57 2.03
C TYR A 22 14.61 -0.57 2.77
N ILE A 23 14.03 -1.78 2.77
CA ILE A 23 14.63 -2.95 3.43
C ILE A 23 16.04 -3.21 2.88
N LEU A 24 16.19 -3.31 1.55
CA LEU A 24 17.46 -3.55 0.89
C LEU A 24 18.46 -2.41 1.16
N GLY A 25 17.99 -1.16 1.08
CA GLY A 25 18.79 0.04 1.34
C GLY A 25 19.32 0.11 2.78
N PHE A 26 18.55 -0.34 3.76
CA PHE A 26 19.03 -0.43 5.14
C PHE A 26 19.92 -1.65 5.37
N LEU A 27 19.55 -2.84 4.88
CA LEU A 27 20.32 -4.09 5.09
C LEU A 27 21.73 -3.96 4.52
N PHE A 28 21.84 -3.50 3.27
CA PHE A 28 23.10 -3.41 2.53
C PHE A 28 23.79 -2.06 2.63
N GLY A 29 23.26 -1.11 3.41
CA GLY A 29 23.87 0.22 3.57
C GLY A 29 23.90 1.03 2.26
N ARG A 30 22.90 0.85 1.40
CA ARG A 30 22.80 1.51 0.10
C ARG A 30 21.96 2.78 0.18
N ASP A 31 22.64 3.90 0.31
CA ASP A 31 22.02 5.23 0.49
C ASP A 31 21.27 5.70 -0.76
N ASP A 32 21.79 5.33 -1.94
CA ASP A 32 21.16 5.57 -3.23
C ASP A 32 19.77 4.89 -3.30
N LEU A 33 19.67 3.62 -2.90
CA LEU A 33 18.41 2.88 -2.83
C LEU A 33 17.41 3.52 -1.87
N ARG A 34 17.87 3.99 -0.70
CA ARG A 34 16.99 4.68 0.26
C ARG A 34 16.48 6.01 -0.31
N ARG A 35 17.32 6.73 -1.06
CA ARG A 35 16.92 7.97 -1.74
C ARG A 35 15.88 7.72 -2.84
N TYR A 36 16.07 6.71 -3.68
CA TYR A 36 15.06 6.30 -4.66
C TYR A 36 13.77 5.82 -4.00
N ALA A 37 13.87 5.09 -2.89
CA ALA A 37 12.70 4.68 -2.11
C ALA A 37 11.90 5.88 -1.61
N ILE A 38 12.55 6.94 -1.12
CA ILE A 38 11.88 8.17 -0.67
C ILE A 38 11.09 8.83 -1.82
N TYR A 39 11.68 8.98 -3.00
CA TYR A 39 10.97 9.55 -4.15
C TYR A 39 9.79 8.68 -4.59
N GLY A 40 9.98 7.36 -4.64
CA GLY A 40 8.91 6.41 -4.90
C GLY A 40 7.81 6.46 -3.83
N HIS A 41 8.17 6.67 -2.57
CA HIS A 41 7.23 6.77 -1.45
C HIS A 41 6.37 8.05 -1.51
N ALA A 42 6.94 9.16 -2.00
CA ALA A 42 6.18 10.37 -2.26
C ALA A 42 5.09 10.13 -3.33
N LEU A 43 5.46 9.49 -4.45
CA LEU A 43 4.50 9.10 -5.49
C LEU A 43 3.45 8.11 -4.96
N LEU A 44 3.90 7.12 -4.18
CA LEU A 44 3.03 6.14 -3.56
C LEU A 44 1.98 6.80 -2.66
N SER A 45 2.38 7.79 -1.87
CA SER A 45 1.47 8.53 -0.98
C SER A 45 0.34 9.19 -1.76
N ILE A 46 0.66 9.81 -2.89
CA ILE A 46 -0.33 10.43 -3.79
C ILE A 46 -1.27 9.37 -4.36
N LEU A 47 -0.71 8.27 -4.89
CA LEU A 47 -1.50 7.21 -5.51
C LEU A 47 -2.40 6.47 -4.51
N LEU A 48 -1.98 6.30 -3.25
CA LEU A 48 -2.79 5.71 -2.19
C LEU A 48 -4.03 6.54 -1.88
N VAL A 49 -3.90 7.87 -1.85
CA VAL A 49 -5.06 8.77 -1.67
C VAL A 49 -6.07 8.59 -2.80
N PHE A 50 -5.62 8.59 -4.06
CA PHE A 50 -6.49 8.34 -5.21
C PHE A 50 -7.12 6.94 -5.17
N THR A 51 -6.34 5.93 -4.79
CA THR A 51 -6.81 4.56 -4.65
C THR A 51 -7.92 4.45 -3.63
N VAL A 52 -7.76 5.03 -2.43
CA VAL A 52 -8.78 5.03 -1.38
C VAL A 52 -10.05 5.75 -1.82
N ILE A 53 -9.93 6.94 -2.42
CA ILE A 53 -11.08 7.71 -2.92
C ILE A 53 -11.84 6.90 -3.99
N SER A 54 -11.10 6.30 -4.93
CA SER A 54 -11.70 5.47 -5.97
C SER A 54 -12.34 4.19 -5.40
N GLY A 55 -11.78 3.63 -4.33
CA GLY A 55 -12.28 2.47 -3.61
C GLY A 55 -13.61 2.73 -2.93
N PHE A 56 -13.75 3.88 -2.25
CA PHE A 56 -15.04 4.29 -1.68
C PHE A 56 -16.12 4.44 -2.76
N LYS A 57 -15.77 4.98 -3.94
CA LYS A 57 -16.73 5.09 -5.06
C LYS A 57 -17.16 3.73 -5.58
N VAL A 58 -16.24 2.77 -5.71
CA VAL A 58 -16.55 1.41 -6.17
C VAL A 58 -17.37 0.63 -5.15
N ALA A 59 -17.12 0.82 -3.85
CA ALA A 59 -17.87 0.17 -2.78
C ALA A 59 -19.36 0.55 -2.75
N ASN A 60 -19.76 1.66 -3.39
CA ASN A 60 -21.17 2.09 -3.50
C ASN A 60 -21.89 1.54 -4.74
N ILE A 61 -21.21 0.80 -5.61
CA ILE A 61 -21.83 0.24 -6.82
C ILE A 61 -22.70 -0.96 -6.42
N PRO A 62 -24.00 -1.01 -6.79
CA PRO A 62 -24.92 -2.08 -6.37
C PRO A 62 -24.41 -3.50 -6.66
N LEU A 63 -23.81 -3.71 -7.83
CA LEU A 63 -23.20 -4.99 -8.19
C LEU A 63 -22.09 -5.40 -7.22
N VAL A 64 -21.23 -4.46 -6.82
CA VAL A 64 -20.12 -4.71 -5.90
C VAL A 64 -20.65 -5.01 -4.50
N VAL A 65 -21.63 -4.25 -4.03
CA VAL A 65 -22.30 -4.47 -2.74
C VAL A 65 -22.95 -5.85 -2.69
N SER A 66 -23.64 -6.25 -3.75
CA SER A 66 -24.34 -7.55 -3.82
C SER A 66 -23.41 -8.76 -3.81
N LYS A 67 -22.16 -8.58 -4.29
CA LYS A 67 -21.18 -9.66 -4.45
C LYS A 67 -20.09 -9.68 -3.39
N THR A 68 -19.94 -8.61 -2.61
CA THR A 68 -18.86 -8.50 -1.62
C THR A 68 -19.41 -8.79 -0.22
N PRO A 69 -19.32 -10.03 0.30
CA PRO A 69 -19.77 -10.31 1.67
C PRO A 69 -18.99 -9.50 2.69
N PHE A 70 -19.66 -9.12 3.77
CA PHE A 70 -19.10 -8.28 4.84
C PHE A 70 -17.75 -8.79 5.36
N ILE A 71 -17.62 -10.11 5.53
CA ILE A 71 -16.41 -10.78 6.05
C ILE A 71 -15.17 -10.48 5.21
N TRP A 72 -15.31 -10.23 3.90
CA TRP A 72 -14.20 -9.95 3.00
C TRP A 72 -14.12 -8.48 2.58
N GLY A 73 -15.27 -7.83 2.41
CA GLY A 73 -15.34 -6.41 2.04
C GLY A 73 -14.87 -5.46 3.14
N PHE A 74 -15.18 -5.77 4.41
CA PHE A 74 -14.76 -4.97 5.54
C PHE A 74 -13.22 -4.99 5.71
N PRO A 75 -12.55 -6.15 5.83
CA PRO A 75 -11.08 -6.18 5.95
C PRO A 75 -10.36 -5.54 4.78
N HIS A 76 -10.80 -5.77 3.53
CA HIS A 76 -10.15 -5.21 2.35
C HIS A 76 -10.22 -3.67 2.30
N LYS A 77 -11.37 -3.10 2.68
CA LYS A 77 -11.57 -1.65 2.74
C LYS A 77 -10.72 -1.01 3.83
N TRP A 78 -10.77 -1.57 5.04
CA TRP A 78 -10.02 -1.05 6.18
C TRP A 78 -8.51 -1.21 6.02
N ASN A 79 -8.07 -2.31 5.41
CA ASN A 79 -6.66 -2.52 5.16
C ASN A 79 -6.09 -1.57 4.08
N GLY A 80 -6.88 -1.21 3.06
CA GLY A 80 -6.50 -0.15 2.11
C GLY A 80 -6.34 1.23 2.78
N ILE A 81 -7.24 1.58 3.69
CA ILE A 81 -7.13 2.81 4.50
C ILE A 81 -5.91 2.74 5.43
N PHE A 82 -5.72 1.60 6.10
CA PHE A 82 -4.60 1.38 7.00
C PHE A 82 -3.26 1.50 6.29
N LEU A 83 -3.11 0.88 5.11
CA LEU A 83 -1.93 1.03 4.25
C LEU A 83 -1.67 2.49 3.89
N THR A 84 -2.74 3.25 3.61
CA THR A 84 -2.62 4.69 3.28
C THR A 84 -2.10 5.50 4.46
N VAL A 85 -2.71 5.34 5.63
CA VAL A 85 -2.28 6.05 6.85
C VAL A 85 -0.86 5.64 7.23
N PHE A 86 -0.56 4.34 7.21
CA PHE A 86 0.77 3.82 7.51
C PHE A 86 1.83 4.36 6.54
N SER A 87 1.54 4.39 5.23
CA SER A 87 2.46 4.92 4.22
C SER A 87 2.70 6.42 4.42
N LEU A 88 1.68 7.22 4.73
CA LEU A 88 1.85 8.64 5.02
C LEU A 88 2.74 8.87 6.25
N LEU A 89 2.48 8.16 7.36
CA LEU A 89 3.27 8.30 8.58
C LEU A 89 4.72 7.83 8.39
N SER A 90 4.92 6.71 7.71
CA SER A 90 6.25 6.18 7.42
C SER A 90 6.99 7.04 6.41
N PHE A 91 6.32 7.66 5.43
CA PHE A 91 6.90 8.65 4.54
C PHE A 91 7.44 9.84 5.31
N ILE A 92 6.63 10.44 6.20
CA ILE A 92 7.07 11.55 7.07
C ILE A 92 8.30 11.13 7.88
N TYR A 93 8.27 9.94 8.47
CA TYR A 93 9.41 9.40 9.21
C TYR A 93 10.66 9.29 8.32
N PHE A 94 10.57 8.63 7.17
CA PHE A 94 11.73 8.42 6.30
C PHE A 94 12.25 9.72 5.66
N TRP A 95 11.38 10.68 5.39
CA TRP A 95 11.75 12.00 4.86
C TRP A 95 12.53 12.82 5.88
N LEU A 96 12.04 12.88 7.12
CA LEU A 96 12.66 13.69 8.18
C LEU A 96 13.86 13.00 8.83
N LYS A 97 13.88 11.67 8.84
CA LYS A 97 14.86 10.86 9.56
C LYS A 97 15.63 9.91 8.65
N THR A 98 16.06 10.41 7.49
CA THR A 98 16.82 9.66 6.47
C THR A 98 18.06 8.94 7.01
N GLU A 99 18.68 9.46 8.08
CA GLU A 99 19.87 8.89 8.73
C GLU A 99 19.61 8.24 10.11
N SER A 100 18.36 8.18 10.58
CA SER A 100 18.11 7.66 11.93
C SER A 100 18.25 6.12 12.03
N SER A 101 18.05 5.61 13.25
CA SER A 101 18.21 4.20 13.63
C SER A 101 17.81 3.19 12.55
N LYS A 102 18.82 2.52 11.97
CA LYS A 102 18.69 1.42 11.00
C LYS A 102 17.67 0.36 11.43
N LYS A 103 17.58 0.05 12.74
CA LYS A 103 16.64 -0.93 13.28
C LYS A 103 15.19 -0.50 13.11
N VAL A 104 14.87 0.74 13.46
CA VAL A 104 13.50 1.27 13.35
C VAL A 104 13.09 1.39 11.88
N GLY A 105 14.00 1.85 11.02
CA GLY A 105 13.74 1.95 9.58
C GLY A 105 13.43 0.59 8.93
N ILE A 106 14.19 -0.46 9.26
CA ILE A 106 13.93 -1.82 8.77
C ILE A 106 12.57 -2.33 9.27
N LEU A 107 12.25 -2.13 10.56
CA LEU A 107 10.97 -2.58 11.13
C LEU A 107 9.79 -1.90 10.46
N LEU A 108 9.84 -0.58 10.25
CA LEU A 108 8.79 0.15 9.54
C LEU A 108 8.62 -0.34 8.11
N ALA A 109 9.73 -0.59 7.40
CA ALA A 109 9.67 -1.07 6.03
C ALA A 109 9.12 -2.51 5.94
N LEU A 110 9.48 -3.39 6.87
CA LEU A 110 8.93 -4.74 6.97
C LEU A 110 7.44 -4.72 7.28
N PHE A 111 6.99 -3.89 8.22
CA PHE A 111 5.57 -3.72 8.50
C PHE A 111 4.80 -3.22 7.27
N GLY A 112 5.34 -2.21 6.57
CA GLY A 112 4.75 -1.72 5.33
C GLY A 112 4.62 -2.82 4.27
N LEU A 113 5.66 -3.63 4.11
CA LEU A 113 5.65 -4.77 3.19
C LEU A 113 4.60 -5.82 3.56
N LEU A 114 4.46 -6.16 4.84
CA LEU A 114 3.44 -7.11 5.29
C LEU A 114 2.02 -6.59 5.05
N ILE A 115 1.77 -5.30 5.32
CA ILE A 115 0.47 -4.66 5.12
C ILE A 115 0.08 -4.68 3.64
N VAL A 116 1.00 -4.30 2.75
CA VAL A 116 0.72 -4.30 1.30
C VAL A 116 0.50 -5.72 0.77
N LEU A 117 1.25 -6.71 1.24
CA LEU A 117 1.03 -8.12 0.86
C LEU A 117 -0.34 -8.62 1.33
N PHE A 118 -0.74 -8.28 2.56
CA PHE A 118 -2.07 -8.60 3.05
C PHE A 118 -3.18 -7.91 2.22
N GLN A 119 -2.96 -6.66 1.78
CA GLN A 119 -3.90 -5.96 0.91
C GLN A 119 -4.00 -6.62 -0.47
N PHE A 120 -2.86 -7.04 -1.01
CA PHE A 120 -2.80 -7.72 -2.29
C PHE A 120 -3.56 -9.05 -2.25
N ILE A 121 -3.30 -9.88 -1.23
CA ILE A 121 -3.94 -11.19 -1.07
C ILE A 121 -5.45 -11.03 -0.89
N THR A 122 -5.90 -10.16 0.03
CA THR A 122 -7.33 -9.94 0.27
C THR A 122 -8.05 -9.39 -0.97
N GLY A 123 -7.42 -8.46 -1.70
CA GLY A 123 -7.97 -7.94 -2.95
C GLY A 123 -8.04 -8.99 -4.05
N TRP A 124 -7.05 -9.87 -4.14
CA TRP A 124 -7.02 -10.96 -5.12
C TRP A 124 -8.06 -12.03 -4.80
N MET A 125 -8.21 -12.41 -3.53
CA MET A 125 -9.25 -13.35 -3.08
C MET A 125 -10.65 -12.81 -3.39
N LEU A 126 -10.91 -11.52 -3.12
CA LEU A 126 -12.19 -10.90 -3.47
C LEU A 126 -12.49 -11.02 -4.96
N ARG A 127 -11.47 -10.76 -5.80
CA ARG A 127 -11.62 -10.86 -7.26
C ARG A 127 -11.92 -12.29 -7.70
N LEU A 128 -11.17 -13.27 -7.22
CA LEU A 128 -11.32 -14.67 -7.62
C LEU A 128 -12.64 -15.30 -7.16
N VAL A 129 -13.09 -14.99 -5.94
CA VAL A 129 -14.26 -15.66 -5.36
C VAL A 129 -15.57 -15.00 -5.79
N PHE A 130 -15.59 -13.69 -6.01
CA PHE A 130 -16.84 -12.95 -6.21
C PHE A 130 -16.97 -12.23 -7.56
N PHE A 131 -15.87 -12.02 -8.28
CA PHE A 131 -15.86 -11.27 -9.54
C PHE A 131 -15.16 -12.02 -10.67
N SER A 132 -14.99 -13.34 -10.53
CA SER A 132 -14.59 -14.24 -11.62
C SER A 132 -15.75 -14.60 -12.54
#